data_AF-A0A241TCR0-F1
#
_entry.id   AF-A0A241TCR0-F1
#
_cell.length_a   1.000
_cell.length_b   1.000
_cell.length_c   1.000
_cell.angle_alpha   90.00
_cell.angle_beta   90.00
_cell.angle_gamma   90.00
#
_symmetry.space_group_name_H-M   'P 1'
#
loop_
_entity.id
_entity.type
_entity.pdbx_description
1 polymer ?
#
loop_
_entity_poly.entity_id
_entity_poly.type
_entity_poly.pdbx_seq_one_letter_code
_entity_poly.pdbx_strand_id
1 'polypeptide(L)'
;MSIFEKVHELKHPTLTKENWGEEQPLVRFNFLGKELDISQPSSTFWVYLLGVIVTLVGVQFLVMQDGQMSRIWWGISMILWGVGAIIAGTSYQAFGYELKAKHREECSWTTWWEVIYLIFQQVSMNAMTVAIAYSSIPPESIWFDIFIWYAALMTVGYTIITFWGAFTATKSVITFEFMMFASLPSFIAFIFINTVSYIKTGATYDLLCMISWALIYASYYFYDKYWKMGIGEVLWKQKKIWFSENDVLHVILVVWSLVMIAVPFYTLDYVNLIQ
;
A
#
# COMPACT_ATOMS: atom_id res chain seq x y z
N MET A 1 -21.95 10.97 -21.41
CA MET A 1 -21.44 10.22 -20.26
C MET A 1 -20.31 11.03 -19.64
N SER A 2 -20.29 11.22 -18.31
CA SER A 2 -19.23 11.99 -17.63
C SER A 2 -17.87 11.31 -17.81
N ILE A 3 -16.78 12.07 -17.94
CA ILE A 3 -15.42 11.52 -17.99
C ILE A 3 -15.07 10.73 -16.71
N PHE A 4 -15.77 11.00 -15.61
CA PHE A 4 -15.62 10.25 -14.35
C PHE A 4 -16.33 8.88 -14.38
N GLU A 5 -17.26 8.64 -15.29
CA GLU A 5 -17.90 7.32 -15.42
C GLU A 5 -17.08 6.35 -16.27
N LYS A 6 -16.08 6.84 -17.02
CA LYS A 6 -15.20 6.02 -17.89
C LYS A 6 -14.56 4.85 -17.15
N VAL A 7 -14.13 5.05 -15.91
CA VAL A 7 -13.50 4.01 -15.08
C VAL A 7 -14.43 2.80 -14.89
N HIS A 8 -15.75 3.01 -14.93
CA HIS A 8 -16.74 1.97 -14.75
C HIS A 8 -17.08 1.19 -16.02
N GLU A 9 -16.59 1.62 -17.20
CA GLU A 9 -16.66 0.82 -18.43
C GLU A 9 -15.82 -0.47 -18.33
N LEU A 10 -14.84 -0.50 -17.43
CA LEU A 10 -14.08 -1.70 -17.13
C LEU A 10 -14.98 -2.65 -16.32
N LYS A 11 -15.36 -3.76 -16.96
CA LYS A 11 -16.21 -4.79 -16.35
C LYS A 11 -15.39 -5.82 -15.58
N HIS A 12 -15.91 -6.27 -14.43
CA HIS A 12 -15.29 -7.36 -13.70
C HIS A 12 -15.38 -8.65 -14.53
N PRO A 13 -14.29 -9.43 -14.69
CA PRO A 13 -14.28 -10.58 -15.59
C PRO A 13 -15.17 -11.73 -15.13
N THR A 14 -15.38 -11.89 -13.82
CA THR A 14 -16.02 -13.08 -13.23
C THR A 14 -17.11 -12.79 -12.20
N LEU A 15 -17.16 -11.57 -11.64
CA LEU A 15 -18.08 -11.25 -10.55
C LEU A 15 -19.29 -10.55 -11.14
N THR A 16 -20.46 -10.97 -10.69
CA THR A 16 -21.76 -10.38 -10.97
C THR A 16 -22.44 -10.04 -9.66
N LYS A 17 -23.60 -9.36 -9.72
CA LYS A 17 -24.39 -9.06 -8.52
C LYS A 17 -24.86 -10.32 -7.82
N GLU A 18 -25.16 -11.35 -8.60
CA GLU A 18 -25.79 -12.59 -8.18
C GLU A 18 -24.77 -13.51 -7.52
N ASN A 19 -23.57 -13.62 -8.10
CA ASN A 19 -22.55 -14.56 -7.61
C ASN A 19 -21.61 -13.96 -6.54
N TRP A 20 -21.69 -12.66 -6.23
CA TRP A 20 -20.75 -12.01 -5.31
C TRP A 20 -20.67 -12.73 -3.96
N GLY A 21 -21.82 -13.01 -3.34
CA GLY A 21 -21.90 -13.70 -2.05
C GLY A 21 -21.53 -15.19 -2.10
N GLU A 22 -21.48 -15.77 -3.30
CA GLU A 22 -21.09 -17.16 -3.52
C GLU A 22 -19.57 -17.30 -3.62
N GLU A 23 -18.94 -16.40 -4.39
CA GLU A 23 -17.49 -16.38 -4.60
C GLU A 23 -16.71 -15.79 -3.41
N GLN A 24 -17.35 -14.94 -2.60
CA GLN A 24 -16.73 -14.30 -1.44
C GLN A 24 -17.78 -13.92 -0.38
N PRO A 25 -17.39 -13.80 0.91
CA PRO A 25 -18.33 -13.49 1.98
C PRO A 25 -18.91 -12.10 1.80
N LEU A 26 -20.23 -12.04 1.93
CA LEU A 26 -21.03 -10.83 1.93
C LEU A 26 -21.94 -10.86 3.15
N VAL A 27 -21.77 -9.90 4.05
CA VAL A 27 -22.54 -9.80 5.29
C VAL A 27 -23.40 -8.55 5.23
N ARG A 28 -24.72 -8.74 5.39
CA ARG A 28 -25.67 -7.63 5.48
C ARG A 28 -25.80 -7.18 6.93
N PHE A 29 -25.65 -5.88 7.14
CA PHE A 29 -25.82 -5.26 8.44
C PHE A 29 -26.73 -4.03 8.32
N ASN A 30 -27.63 -3.84 9.28
CA ASN A 30 -28.46 -2.64 9.36
C ASN A 30 -27.79 -1.64 10.29
N PHE A 31 -27.25 -0.56 9.74
CA PHE A 31 -26.65 0.53 10.51
C PHE A 31 -27.53 1.78 10.43
N LEU A 32 -28.06 2.22 11.58
CA LEU A 32 -28.90 3.42 11.70
C LEU A 32 -30.08 3.43 10.71
N GLY A 33 -30.72 2.27 10.48
CA GLY A 33 -31.87 2.13 9.59
C GLY A 33 -31.50 2.01 8.10
N LYS A 34 -30.22 1.96 7.75
CA LYS A 34 -29.74 1.72 6.38
C LYS A 34 -29.11 0.33 6.27
N GLU A 35 -29.48 -0.40 5.23
CA GLU A 35 -28.87 -1.69 4.90
C GLU A 35 -27.53 -1.47 4.20
N LEU A 36 -26.46 -2.00 4.81
CA LEU A 36 -25.11 -1.99 4.28
C LEU A 36 -24.62 -3.43 4.07
N ASP A 37 -24.08 -3.69 2.90
CA ASP A 37 -23.43 -4.94 2.54
C ASP A 37 -21.91 -4.80 2.75
N ILE A 38 -21.37 -5.55 3.70
CA ILE A 38 -19.93 -5.62 3.98
C ILE A 38 -19.35 -6.86 3.29
N SER A 39 -18.43 -6.64 2.35
CA SER A 39 -17.71 -7.69 1.66
C SER A 39 -16.37 -7.99 2.36
N GLN A 40 -15.95 -9.25 2.38
CA GLN A 40 -14.66 -9.69 2.94
C GLN A 40 -14.37 -9.13 4.35
N PRO A 41 -15.19 -9.44 5.38
CA PRO A 41 -15.09 -8.81 6.69
C PRO A 41 -13.74 -9.06 7.41
N SER A 42 -13.16 -10.26 7.30
CA SER A 42 -11.81 -10.53 7.85
C SER A 42 -10.75 -9.66 7.15
N SER A 43 -10.78 -9.61 5.82
CA SER A 43 -9.79 -8.85 5.06
C SER A 43 -9.93 -7.35 5.33
N THR A 44 -11.16 -6.86 5.48
CA THR A 44 -11.50 -5.51 5.92
C THR A 44 -10.87 -5.18 7.28
N PHE A 45 -10.99 -6.10 8.25
CA PHE A 45 -10.40 -5.90 9.56
C PHE A 45 -8.87 -5.74 9.47
N TRP A 46 -8.18 -6.63 8.77
CA TRP A 46 -6.71 -6.59 8.69
C TRP A 46 -6.17 -5.35 7.98
N VAL A 47 -6.78 -4.94 6.86
CA VAL A 47 -6.33 -3.77 6.10
C VAL A 47 -6.63 -2.46 6.86
N TYR A 48 -7.76 -2.36 7.56
CA TYR A 48 -8.06 -1.20 8.40
C TYR A 48 -7.15 -1.13 9.63
N LEU A 49 -6.89 -2.27 10.27
CA LEU A 49 -5.93 -2.35 11.37
C LEU A 49 -4.54 -1.87 10.92
N LEU A 50 -4.07 -2.38 9.77
CA LEU A 50 -2.82 -1.93 9.16
C LEU A 50 -2.84 -0.43 8.91
N GLY A 51 -3.89 0.08 8.25
CA GLY A 51 -4.01 1.50 7.92
C GLY A 51 -3.91 2.40 9.16
N VAL A 52 -4.61 2.04 10.24
CA VAL A 52 -4.56 2.78 11.51
C VAL A 52 -3.16 2.75 12.12
N ILE A 53 -2.54 1.56 12.26
CA ILE A 53 -1.22 1.44 12.90
C ILE A 53 -0.18 2.22 12.09
N VAL A 54 -0.16 2.08 10.76
CA VAL A 54 0.82 2.73 9.89
C VAL A 54 0.63 4.25 9.91
N THR A 55 -0.61 4.76 9.91
CA THR A 55 -0.85 6.20 10.09
C THR A 55 -0.34 6.69 11.45
N LEU A 56 -0.56 5.95 12.53
CA LEU A 56 -0.06 6.32 13.87
C LEU A 56 1.47 6.32 13.93
N VAL A 57 2.14 5.36 13.29
CA VAL A 57 3.61 5.37 13.14
C VAL A 57 4.07 6.63 12.38
N GLY A 58 3.35 7.03 11.34
CA GLY A 58 3.65 8.27 10.63
C GLY A 58 3.51 9.51 11.51
N VAL A 59 2.45 9.58 12.33
CA VAL A 59 2.29 10.65 13.32
C VAL A 59 3.44 10.62 14.34
N GLN A 60 3.86 9.45 14.81
CA GLN A 60 4.99 9.30 15.73
C GLN A 60 6.29 9.86 15.12
N PHE A 61 6.60 9.56 13.86
CA PHE A 61 7.73 10.15 13.15
C PHE A 61 7.68 11.69 13.14
N LEU A 62 6.51 12.27 12.88
CA LEU A 62 6.32 13.72 12.84
C LEU A 62 6.43 14.36 14.23
N VAL A 63 5.94 13.70 15.28
CA VAL A 63 6.08 14.18 16.66
C VAL A 63 7.54 14.15 17.10
N MET A 64 8.27 13.11 16.70
CA MET A 64 9.68 12.93 17.04
C MET A 64 10.63 13.61 16.04
N GLN A 65 10.15 14.48 15.15
CA GLN A 65 10.96 14.92 14.01
C GLN A 65 12.26 15.64 14.40
N ASP A 66 12.29 16.41 15.49
CA ASP A 66 13.49 17.07 16.06
C ASP A 66 14.43 17.75 15.04
N GLY A 67 13.88 18.36 13.99
CA GLY A 67 14.60 19.00 12.90
C GLY A 67 15.17 18.04 11.84
N GLN A 68 14.96 16.73 11.99
CA GLN A 68 15.44 15.70 11.07
C GLN A 68 14.49 15.56 9.87
N MET A 69 14.98 15.88 8.68
CA MET A 69 14.20 15.80 7.44
C MET A 69 13.80 14.36 7.11
N SER A 70 14.67 13.39 7.39
CA SER A 70 14.39 11.96 7.23
C SER A 70 13.15 11.53 8.03
N ARG A 71 12.99 12.00 9.28
CA ARG A 71 11.80 11.71 10.10
C ARG A 71 10.54 12.35 9.53
N ILE A 72 10.63 13.58 9.03
CA ILE A 72 9.49 14.26 8.39
C ILE A 72 9.00 13.45 7.18
N TRP A 73 9.92 13.07 6.28
CA TRP A 73 9.57 12.34 5.07
C TRP A 73 9.11 10.90 5.34
N TRP A 74 9.68 10.22 6.33
CA TRP A 74 9.14 8.95 6.83
C TRP A 74 7.73 9.13 7.37
N GLY A 75 7.47 10.18 8.15
CA GLY A 75 6.15 10.49 8.68
C GLY A 75 5.11 10.70 7.58
N ILE A 76 5.43 11.50 6.57
CA ILE A 76 4.58 11.72 5.39
C ILE A 76 4.32 10.40 4.66
N SER A 77 5.37 9.61 4.40
CA SER A 77 5.26 8.31 3.74
C SER A 77 4.28 7.39 4.48
N MET A 78 4.47 7.21 5.80
CA MET A 78 3.63 6.33 6.61
C MET A 78 2.18 6.83 6.70
N ILE A 79 1.94 8.14 6.82
CA ILE A 79 0.57 8.66 6.80
C ILE A 79 -0.10 8.36 5.45
N LEU A 80 0.59 8.63 4.33
CA LEU A 80 0.05 8.37 2.99
C LEU A 80 -0.19 6.87 2.76
N TRP A 81 0.71 5.99 3.24
CA TRP A 81 0.51 4.55 3.20
C TRP A 81 -0.73 4.16 4.01
N GLY A 82 -0.81 4.56 5.27
CA GLY A 82 -1.90 4.15 6.15
C GLY A 82 -3.27 4.63 5.66
N VAL A 83 -3.35 5.88 5.17
CA VAL A 83 -4.55 6.41 4.52
C VAL A 83 -4.86 5.65 3.22
N GLY A 84 -3.84 5.37 2.40
CA GLY A 84 -3.97 4.54 1.21
C GLY A 84 -4.53 3.14 1.51
N ALA A 85 -4.07 2.50 2.58
CA ALA A 85 -4.59 1.21 3.05
C ALA A 85 -6.07 1.31 3.47
N ILE A 86 -6.48 2.38 4.16
CA ILE A 86 -7.90 2.59 4.49
C ILE A 86 -8.74 2.78 3.23
N ILE A 87 -8.24 3.53 2.24
CA ILE A 87 -8.91 3.73 0.94
C ILE A 87 -9.05 2.39 0.21
N ALA A 88 -7.97 1.60 0.13
CA ALA A 88 -7.99 0.26 -0.47
C ALA A 88 -8.96 -0.66 0.28
N GLY A 89 -8.90 -0.67 1.61
CA GLY A 89 -9.78 -1.38 2.52
C GLY A 89 -11.26 -1.12 2.25
N THR A 90 -11.57 0.13 1.95
CA THR A 90 -12.92 0.61 1.66
C THR A 90 -13.38 0.09 0.29
N SER A 91 -12.51 0.15 -0.72
CA SER A 91 -12.90 -0.11 -2.12
C SER A 91 -12.78 -1.55 -2.59
N TYR A 92 -11.75 -2.26 -2.14
CA TYR A 92 -11.52 -3.67 -2.51
C TYR A 92 -12.23 -4.63 -1.56
N GLN A 93 -12.26 -4.32 -0.26
CA GLN A 93 -12.84 -5.19 0.77
C GLN A 93 -14.21 -4.67 1.20
N ALA A 94 -14.28 -3.80 2.21
CA ALA A 94 -15.49 -3.50 2.98
C ALA A 94 -16.70 -3.17 2.11
N PHE A 95 -16.57 -2.20 1.21
CA PHE A 95 -17.66 -1.71 0.37
C PHE A 95 -17.47 -2.08 -1.10
N GLY A 96 -16.70 -3.14 -1.39
CA GLY A 96 -16.47 -3.58 -2.76
C GLY A 96 -17.78 -3.86 -3.51
N TYR A 97 -18.73 -4.57 -2.88
CA TYR A 97 -20.04 -4.86 -3.47
C TYR A 97 -20.87 -3.59 -3.68
N GLU A 98 -20.93 -2.73 -2.67
CA GLU A 98 -21.68 -1.46 -2.69
C GLU A 98 -21.19 -0.55 -3.83
N LEU A 99 -19.87 -0.40 -3.96
CA LEU A 99 -19.24 0.53 -4.90
C LEU A 99 -19.20 -0.01 -6.34
N LYS A 100 -19.04 -1.32 -6.52
CA LYS A 100 -18.82 -1.93 -7.84
C LYS A 100 -20.06 -2.59 -8.43
N ALA A 101 -20.94 -3.13 -7.60
CA ALA A 101 -21.99 -4.04 -8.04
C ALA A 101 -23.39 -3.52 -7.74
N LYS A 102 -23.76 -3.29 -6.47
CA LYS A 102 -25.15 -3.12 -5.99
C LYS A 102 -25.99 -2.16 -6.84
N HIS A 103 -25.44 -1.02 -7.21
CA HIS A 103 -26.14 0.05 -7.92
C HIS A 103 -25.86 0.11 -9.43
N ARG A 104 -25.30 -0.95 -10.02
CA ARG A 104 -24.89 -0.99 -11.44
C ARG A 104 -25.42 -2.22 -12.15
N GLU A 105 -25.80 -2.14 -13.42
CA GLU A 105 -26.29 -3.35 -14.12
C GLU A 105 -25.20 -4.43 -14.21
N GLU A 106 -23.97 -4.01 -14.47
CA GLU A 106 -22.80 -4.87 -14.52
C GLU A 106 -21.80 -4.48 -13.42
N CYS A 107 -21.09 -5.46 -12.89
CA CYS A 107 -20.06 -5.20 -11.87
C CYS A 107 -18.87 -4.49 -12.50
N SER A 108 -18.52 -3.34 -11.93
CA SER A 108 -17.31 -2.63 -12.33
C SER A 108 -16.06 -3.34 -11.79
N TRP A 109 -15.01 -3.40 -12.59
CA TRP A 109 -13.72 -3.95 -12.18
C TRP A 109 -13.03 -3.06 -11.15
N THR A 110 -13.16 -1.74 -11.28
CA THR A 110 -12.47 -0.76 -10.45
C THR A 110 -13.30 0.49 -10.18
N THR A 111 -12.81 1.37 -9.31
CA THR A 111 -13.50 2.60 -8.90
C THR A 111 -12.49 3.73 -8.70
N TRP A 112 -12.97 4.97 -8.60
CA TRP A 112 -12.11 6.10 -8.27
C TRP A 112 -11.38 5.95 -6.93
N TRP A 113 -11.97 5.25 -5.96
CA TRP A 113 -11.28 4.95 -4.70
C TRP A 113 -9.99 4.17 -4.93
N GLU A 114 -10.02 3.18 -5.82
CA GLU A 114 -8.86 2.36 -6.15
C GLU A 114 -7.80 3.14 -6.91
N VAL A 115 -8.23 3.98 -7.86
CA VAL A 115 -7.33 4.87 -8.60
C VAL A 115 -6.60 5.81 -7.63
N ILE A 116 -7.32 6.42 -6.69
CA ILE A 116 -6.73 7.31 -5.68
C ILE A 116 -5.82 6.53 -4.73
N TYR A 117 -6.20 5.32 -4.31
CA TYR A 117 -5.34 4.45 -3.51
C TYR A 117 -3.98 4.21 -4.20
N LEU A 118 -3.97 3.84 -5.49
CA LEU A 118 -2.73 3.56 -6.23
C LEU A 118 -1.80 4.79 -6.23
N ILE A 119 -2.38 5.98 -6.40
CA ILE A 119 -1.63 7.25 -6.35
C ILE A 119 -1.07 7.48 -4.95
N PHE A 120 -1.89 7.35 -3.91
CA PHE A 120 -1.45 7.53 -2.52
C PHE A 120 -0.30 6.59 -2.15
N GLN A 121 -0.41 5.33 -2.55
CA GLN A 121 0.61 4.32 -2.28
C GLN A 121 1.91 4.61 -3.03
N GLN A 122 1.86 5.06 -4.28
CA GLN A 122 3.08 5.44 -5.01
C GLN A 122 3.72 6.72 -4.47
N VAL A 123 2.92 7.75 -4.12
CA VAL A 123 3.43 8.98 -3.51
C VAL A 123 4.07 8.67 -2.16
N SER A 124 3.45 7.77 -1.37
CA SER A 124 4.02 7.25 -0.13
C SER A 124 5.39 6.62 -0.35
N MET A 125 5.53 5.77 -1.37
CA MET A 125 6.80 5.13 -1.67
C MET A 125 7.88 6.14 -2.08
N ASN A 126 7.52 7.14 -2.87
CA ASN A 126 8.47 8.18 -3.27
C ASN A 126 8.86 9.08 -2.09
N ALA A 127 7.94 9.37 -1.15
CA ALA A 127 8.26 10.03 0.10
C ALA A 127 9.25 9.20 0.96
N MET A 128 9.09 7.88 0.97
CA MET A 128 10.04 6.96 1.62
C MET A 128 11.43 7.04 0.97
N THR A 129 11.49 7.12 -0.36
CA THR A 129 12.75 7.31 -1.10
C THR A 129 13.48 8.57 -0.65
N VAL A 130 12.76 9.67 -0.48
CA VAL A 130 13.33 10.92 0.06
C VAL A 130 13.82 10.72 1.49
N ALA A 131 13.05 10.04 2.35
CA ALA A 131 13.44 9.77 3.73
C ALA A 131 14.74 8.94 3.83
N ILE A 132 14.87 7.93 2.96
CA ILE A 132 16.08 7.10 2.85
C ILE A 132 17.27 7.93 2.34
N ALA A 133 17.07 8.81 1.36
CA ALA A 133 18.13 9.71 0.90
C ALA A 133 18.67 10.58 2.03
N TYR A 134 17.80 11.22 2.81
CA TYR A 134 18.21 12.05 3.96
C TYR A 134 18.91 11.27 5.08
N SER A 135 18.52 10.02 5.32
CA SER A 135 19.09 9.22 6.42
C SER A 135 20.36 8.45 6.05
N SER A 136 20.54 8.13 4.76
CA SER A 136 21.52 7.11 4.36
C SER A 136 22.50 7.57 3.26
N ILE A 137 22.31 8.75 2.68
CA ILE A 137 23.16 9.27 1.59
C ILE A 137 23.74 10.63 2.00
N PRO A 138 25.07 10.87 1.83
CA PRO A 138 25.66 12.18 2.02
C PRO A 138 25.01 13.24 1.12
N PRO A 139 24.57 14.40 1.65
CA PRO A 139 23.94 15.46 0.84
C PRO A 139 24.83 16.00 -0.28
N GLU A 140 26.16 15.95 -0.13
CA GLU A 140 27.13 16.33 -1.15
C GLU A 140 27.27 15.29 -2.28
N SER A 141 26.68 14.11 -2.12
CA SER A 141 26.72 13.04 -3.12
C SER A 141 25.71 13.30 -4.24
N ILE A 142 26.12 13.12 -5.49
CA ILE A 142 25.21 13.15 -6.65
C ILE A 142 24.05 12.15 -6.51
N TRP A 143 24.25 11.06 -5.75
CA TRP A 143 23.20 10.08 -5.48
C TRP A 143 22.06 10.64 -4.65
N PHE A 144 22.34 11.61 -3.77
CA PHE A 144 21.29 12.28 -3.00
C PHE A 144 20.34 13.00 -3.95
N ASP A 145 20.87 13.86 -4.82
CA ASP A 145 20.09 14.60 -5.81
C ASP A 145 19.31 13.68 -6.76
N ILE A 146 19.95 12.60 -7.24
CA ILE A 146 19.29 11.61 -8.10
C ILE A 146 18.06 11.03 -7.41
N PHE A 147 18.14 10.67 -6.12
CA PHE A 147 17.01 10.09 -5.39
C PHE A 147 15.88 11.10 -5.18
N ILE A 148 16.21 12.35 -4.85
CA ILE A 148 15.23 13.42 -4.69
C ILE A 148 14.49 13.67 -6.02
N TRP A 149 15.22 13.85 -7.12
CA TRP A 149 14.61 14.09 -8.43
C TRP A 149 13.85 12.88 -8.96
N TYR A 150 14.37 11.67 -8.76
CA TYR A 150 13.68 10.43 -9.09
C TYR A 150 12.33 10.35 -8.37
N ALA A 151 12.30 10.60 -7.05
CA ALA A 151 11.07 10.57 -6.26
C ALA A 151 10.04 11.61 -6.76
N ALA A 152 10.50 12.82 -7.08
CA ALA A 152 9.64 13.88 -7.61
C ALA A 152 9.06 13.52 -8.99
N LEU A 153 9.92 13.11 -9.93
CA LEU A 153 9.52 12.75 -11.29
C LEU A 153 8.61 11.53 -11.31
N MET A 154 8.90 10.50 -10.52
CA MET A 154 8.05 9.32 -10.39
C MET A 154 6.69 9.67 -9.78
N THR A 155 6.65 10.57 -8.80
CA THR A 155 5.38 11.02 -8.19
C THR A 155 4.49 11.67 -9.23
N VAL A 156 5.03 12.64 -9.97
CA VAL A 156 4.27 13.36 -11.01
C VAL A 156 3.90 12.43 -12.16
N GLY A 157 4.88 11.70 -12.70
CA GLY A 157 4.70 10.83 -13.86
C GLY A 157 3.71 9.70 -13.61
N TYR A 158 3.84 8.99 -12.48
CA TYR A 158 2.90 7.92 -12.13
C TYR A 158 1.49 8.46 -11.95
N THR A 159 1.33 9.58 -11.22
CA THR A 159 0.02 10.20 -11.00
C THR A 159 -0.67 10.57 -12.32
N ILE A 160 0.06 11.17 -13.26
CA ILE A 160 -0.47 11.51 -14.60
C ILE A 160 -0.89 10.24 -15.35
N ILE A 161 -0.05 9.20 -15.36
CA ILE A 161 -0.32 7.94 -16.07
C ILE A 161 -1.55 7.24 -15.48
N THR A 162 -1.67 7.17 -14.15
CA THR A 162 -2.79 6.54 -13.46
C THR A 162 -4.09 7.30 -13.70
N PHE A 163 -4.08 8.64 -13.66
CA PHE A 163 -5.25 9.44 -14.04
C PHE A 163 -5.63 9.25 -15.50
N TRP A 164 -4.65 9.28 -16.42
CA TRP A 164 -4.90 9.01 -17.83
C TRP A 164 -5.53 7.63 -18.03
N GLY A 165 -5.05 6.61 -17.31
CA GLY A 165 -5.64 5.27 -17.33
C GLY A 165 -7.08 5.24 -16.85
N ALA A 166 -7.40 5.92 -15.76
CA ALA A 166 -8.76 6.03 -15.24
C ALA A 166 -9.71 6.75 -16.21
N PHE A 167 -9.27 7.87 -16.81
CA PHE A 167 -10.07 8.64 -17.75
C PHE A 167 -10.24 7.98 -19.13
N THR A 168 -9.30 7.10 -19.52
CA THR A 168 -9.37 6.36 -20.79
C THR A 168 -9.86 4.93 -20.64
N ALA A 169 -10.12 4.46 -19.41
CA ALA A 169 -10.43 3.08 -19.09
C ALA A 169 -9.31 2.09 -19.50
N THR A 170 -8.04 2.50 -19.39
CA THR A 170 -6.89 1.65 -19.71
C THR A 170 -6.47 0.84 -18.49
N LYS A 171 -6.98 -0.39 -18.38
CA LYS A 171 -6.77 -1.30 -17.22
C LYS A 171 -5.31 -1.47 -16.81
N SER A 172 -4.38 -1.61 -17.77
CA SER A 172 -2.98 -1.99 -17.50
C SER A 172 -2.19 -1.01 -16.64
N VAL A 173 -2.60 0.25 -16.55
CA VAL A 173 -1.89 1.31 -15.79
C VAL A 173 -2.60 1.70 -14.49
N ILE A 174 -3.69 1.01 -14.16
CA ILE A 174 -4.48 1.20 -12.93
C ILE A 174 -4.59 -0.11 -12.15
N THR A 175 -3.55 -0.94 -12.21
CA THR A 175 -3.46 -2.20 -11.45
C THR A 175 -2.45 -2.12 -10.31
N PHE A 176 -2.63 -3.01 -9.32
CA PHE A 176 -1.67 -3.21 -8.24
C PHE A 176 -0.29 -3.63 -8.77
N GLU A 177 -0.25 -4.48 -9.80
CA GLU A 177 1.00 -4.96 -10.41
C GLU A 177 1.78 -3.82 -11.07
N PHE A 178 1.10 -2.88 -11.72
CA PHE A 178 1.76 -1.71 -12.31
C PHE A 178 2.37 -0.80 -11.23
N MET A 179 1.65 -0.59 -10.12
CA MET A 179 2.18 0.12 -8.94
C MET A 179 3.41 -0.58 -8.35
N MET A 180 3.35 -1.90 -8.19
CA MET A 180 4.47 -2.70 -7.71
C MET A 180 5.68 -2.60 -8.63
N PHE A 181 5.47 -2.66 -9.94
CA PHE A 181 6.53 -2.49 -10.93
C PHE A 181 7.16 -1.10 -10.87
N ALA A 182 6.34 -0.04 -10.73
CA ALA A 182 6.82 1.33 -10.58
C ALA A 182 7.62 1.54 -9.28
N SER A 183 7.26 0.83 -8.20
CA SER A 183 7.93 0.90 -6.89
C SER A 183 9.19 0.02 -6.79
N LEU A 184 9.33 -0.99 -7.63
CA LEU A 184 10.41 -1.98 -7.57
C LEU A 184 11.83 -1.37 -7.58
N PRO A 185 12.15 -0.36 -8.42
CA PRO A 185 13.48 0.23 -8.42
C PRO A 185 13.85 0.88 -7.08
N SER A 186 12.88 1.56 -6.43
CA SER A 186 13.07 2.14 -5.09
C SER A 186 13.35 1.06 -4.07
N PHE A 187 12.57 -0.02 -4.10
CA PHE A 187 12.71 -1.12 -3.15
C PHE A 187 14.07 -1.83 -3.26
N ILE A 188 14.54 -2.09 -4.49
CA ILE A 188 15.88 -2.65 -4.73
C ILE A 188 16.96 -1.71 -4.19
N ALA A 189 16.81 -0.40 -4.44
CA ALA A 189 17.75 0.59 -3.93
C ALA A 189 17.79 0.62 -2.39
N PHE A 190 16.65 0.56 -1.71
CA PHE A 190 16.59 0.57 -0.24
C PHE A 190 17.32 -0.62 0.35
N ILE A 191 17.07 -1.81 -0.18
CA ILE A 191 17.76 -3.05 0.25
C ILE A 191 19.26 -2.86 0.11
N PHE A 192 19.74 -2.36 -1.03
CA PHE A 192 21.17 -2.18 -1.25
C PHE A 192 21.78 -1.12 -0.32
N ILE A 193 21.17 0.06 -0.22
CA ILE A 193 21.65 1.18 0.60
C ILE A 193 21.75 0.76 2.06
N ASN A 194 20.68 0.23 2.65
CA ASN A 194 20.70 -0.13 4.06
C ASN A 194 21.59 -1.34 4.34
N THR A 195 21.68 -2.31 3.43
CA THR A 195 22.62 -3.44 3.59
C THR A 195 24.07 -2.97 3.59
N VAL A 196 24.46 -2.14 2.62
CA VAL A 196 25.82 -1.60 2.53
C VAL A 196 26.13 -0.70 3.72
N SER A 197 25.18 0.14 4.13
CA SER A 197 25.33 1.00 5.31
C SER A 197 25.52 0.16 6.57
N TYR A 198 24.66 -0.84 6.80
CA TYR A 198 24.74 -1.72 7.96
C TYR A 198 26.07 -2.47 8.05
N ILE A 199 26.57 -3.00 6.92
CA ILE A 199 27.87 -3.69 6.89
C ILE A 199 29.02 -2.75 7.31
N LYS A 200 28.91 -1.46 7.00
CA LYS A 200 29.93 -0.46 7.32
C LYS A 200 29.81 0.10 8.74
N THR A 201 28.60 0.31 9.23
CA THR A 201 28.34 1.10 10.45
C THR A 201 27.80 0.26 11.62
N GLY A 202 27.14 -0.87 11.34
CA GLY A 202 26.38 -1.63 12.33
C GLY A 202 25.17 -0.88 12.90
N ALA A 203 24.71 0.19 12.25
CA ALA A 203 23.66 1.05 12.79
C ALA A 203 22.32 0.32 12.94
N THR A 204 21.66 0.52 14.09
CA THR A 204 20.36 -0.10 14.39
C THR A 204 19.26 0.32 13.39
N TYR A 205 19.30 1.56 12.91
CA TYR A 205 18.38 2.04 11.88
C TYR A 205 18.43 1.16 10.62
N ASP A 206 19.62 0.91 10.09
CA ASP A 206 19.78 0.11 8.88
C ASP A 206 19.33 -1.34 9.09
N LEU A 207 19.59 -1.92 10.26
CA LEU A 207 19.09 -3.25 10.61
C LEU A 207 17.56 -3.30 10.61
N LEU A 208 16.90 -2.31 11.23
CA LEU A 208 15.44 -2.23 11.25
C LEU A 208 14.87 -2.04 9.84
N CYS A 209 15.51 -1.21 9.01
CA CYS A 209 15.14 -1.07 7.60
C CYS A 209 15.31 -2.39 6.83
N MET A 210 16.41 -3.13 7.01
CA MET A 210 16.61 -4.43 6.38
C MET A 210 15.54 -5.46 6.79
N ILE A 211 15.20 -5.52 8.08
CA ILE A 211 14.09 -6.36 8.58
C ILE A 211 12.77 -5.93 7.92
N SER A 212 12.52 -4.62 7.85
CA SER A 212 11.36 -4.03 7.19
C SER A 212 11.25 -4.47 5.72
N TRP A 213 12.34 -4.36 4.95
CA TRP A 213 12.37 -4.80 3.55
C TRP A 213 12.17 -6.31 3.41
N ALA A 214 12.77 -7.11 4.29
CA ALA A 214 12.54 -8.55 4.29
C ALA A 214 11.05 -8.89 4.53
N LEU A 215 10.37 -8.18 5.44
CA LEU A 215 8.95 -8.38 5.72
C LEU A 215 8.03 -7.92 4.56
N ILE A 216 8.33 -6.78 3.92
CA ILE A 216 7.58 -6.34 2.72
C ILE A 216 7.77 -7.33 1.57
N TYR A 217 8.99 -7.83 1.36
CA TYR A 217 9.22 -8.86 0.35
C TYR A 217 8.46 -10.15 0.69
N ALA A 218 8.52 -10.57 1.95
CA ALA A 218 7.81 -11.74 2.44
C ALA A 218 6.30 -11.62 2.25
N SER A 219 5.70 -10.44 2.52
CA SER A 219 4.26 -10.24 2.37
C SER A 219 3.81 -10.48 0.93
N TYR A 220 4.55 -9.96 -0.05
CA TYR A 220 4.25 -10.21 -1.46
C TYR A 220 4.55 -11.65 -1.89
N TYR A 221 5.67 -12.23 -1.43
CA TYR A 221 6.05 -13.61 -1.75
C TYR A 221 4.97 -14.60 -1.28
N PHE A 222 4.53 -14.48 -0.02
CA PHE A 222 3.52 -15.36 0.54
C PHE A 222 2.13 -15.09 -0.04
N TYR A 223 1.78 -13.84 -0.34
CA TYR A 223 0.59 -13.49 -1.12
C TYR A 223 0.54 -14.27 -2.45
N ASP A 224 1.61 -14.16 -3.26
CA ASP A 224 1.67 -14.76 -4.59
C ASP A 224 1.64 -16.29 -4.53
N LYS A 225 2.36 -16.88 -3.58
CA LYS A 225 2.33 -18.34 -3.33
C LYS A 225 0.95 -18.82 -2.92
N TYR A 226 0.32 -18.12 -1.98
CA TYR A 226 -1.00 -18.46 -1.47
C TYR A 226 -2.07 -18.40 -2.58
N TRP A 227 -2.02 -17.35 -3.40
CA TRP A 227 -2.89 -17.16 -4.55
C TRP A 227 -2.69 -18.26 -5.60
N LYS A 228 -1.45 -18.53 -6.03
CA LYS A 228 -1.14 -19.56 -7.04
C LYS A 228 -1.51 -20.99 -6.60
N MET A 229 -1.51 -21.25 -5.29
CA MET A 229 -1.94 -22.53 -4.73
C MET A 229 -3.47 -22.65 -4.60
N GLY A 230 -4.23 -21.58 -4.85
CA GLY A 230 -5.69 -21.58 -4.76
C GLY A 230 -6.22 -21.80 -3.34
N ILE A 231 -5.41 -21.55 -2.30
CA ILE A 231 -5.74 -21.93 -0.92
C ILE A 231 -6.99 -21.18 -0.44
N GLY A 232 -7.10 -19.88 -0.73
CA GLY A 232 -8.25 -19.06 -0.33
C GLY A 232 -9.56 -19.59 -0.92
N GLU A 233 -9.55 -19.95 -2.20
CA GLU A 233 -10.71 -20.53 -2.88
C GLU A 233 -11.11 -21.88 -2.25
N VAL A 234 -10.13 -22.75 -1.96
CA VAL A 234 -10.36 -24.04 -1.31
C VAL A 234 -10.98 -23.86 0.09
N LEU A 235 -10.44 -22.95 0.90
CA LEU A 235 -10.97 -22.66 2.23
C LEU A 235 -12.40 -22.12 2.18
N TRP A 236 -12.69 -21.22 1.24
CA TRP A 236 -14.01 -20.65 1.12
C TRP A 236 -15.02 -21.66 0.58
N LYS A 237 -14.73 -22.32 -0.55
CA LYS A 237 -15.67 -23.25 -1.21
C LYS A 237 -15.94 -24.49 -0.36
N GLN A 238 -14.92 -25.05 0.31
CA GLN A 238 -15.06 -26.31 1.04
C GLN A 238 -15.39 -26.14 2.52
N LYS A 239 -14.83 -25.11 3.18
CA LYS A 239 -14.93 -24.94 4.63
C LYS A 239 -15.71 -23.70 5.06
N LYS A 240 -16.09 -22.82 4.11
CA LYS A 240 -16.71 -21.52 4.38
C LYS A 240 -15.90 -20.66 5.36
N ILE A 241 -14.58 -20.82 5.34
CA ILE A 241 -13.63 -20.00 6.08
C ILE A 241 -13.04 -18.99 5.12
N TRP A 242 -13.18 -17.70 5.42
CA TRP A 242 -12.57 -16.65 4.61
C TRP A 242 -11.18 -16.29 5.15
N PHE A 243 -10.15 -16.68 4.39
CA PHE A 243 -8.78 -16.22 4.57
C PHE A 243 -8.11 -16.26 3.19
N SER A 244 -8.05 -15.09 2.56
CA SER A 244 -7.57 -14.86 1.21
C SER A 244 -6.07 -14.56 1.18
N GLU A 245 -5.50 -14.51 -0.03
CA GLU A 245 -4.16 -13.99 -0.29
C GLU A 245 -3.99 -12.57 0.27
N ASN A 246 -5.05 -11.73 0.21
CA ASN A 246 -5.04 -10.41 0.81
C ASN A 246 -4.87 -10.49 2.34
N ASP A 247 -5.52 -11.43 3.02
CA ASP A 247 -5.34 -11.58 4.47
C ASP A 247 -3.89 -11.95 4.82
N VAL A 248 -3.25 -12.83 4.05
CA VAL A 248 -1.82 -13.18 4.21
C VAL A 248 -0.94 -11.94 4.09
N LEU A 249 -1.16 -11.14 3.04
CA LEU A 249 -0.42 -9.90 2.81
C LEU A 249 -0.56 -8.94 3.99
N HIS A 250 -1.80 -8.66 4.42
CA HIS A 250 -2.06 -7.67 5.47
C HIS A 250 -1.60 -8.14 6.84
N VAL A 251 -1.71 -9.44 7.18
CA VAL A 251 -1.19 -9.97 8.45
C VAL A 251 0.32 -9.76 8.56
N ILE A 252 1.07 -10.06 7.50
CA ILE A 252 2.52 -9.83 7.48
C ILE A 252 2.82 -8.33 7.53
N LEU A 253 2.06 -7.50 6.81
CA LEU A 253 2.23 -6.05 6.88
C LEU A 253 1.87 -5.46 8.25
N VAL A 254 0.95 -6.05 9.01
CA VAL A 254 0.69 -5.66 10.40
C VAL A 254 1.93 -5.94 11.26
N VAL A 255 2.54 -7.12 11.14
CA VAL A 255 3.82 -7.43 11.81
C VAL A 255 4.91 -6.45 11.41
N TRP A 256 5.02 -6.13 10.11
CA TRP A 256 5.93 -5.10 9.61
C TRP A 256 5.68 -3.73 10.26
N SER A 257 4.42 -3.30 10.36
CA SER A 257 4.07 -2.01 10.96
C SER A 257 4.46 -1.92 12.44
N LEU A 258 4.47 -3.04 13.16
CA LEU A 258 4.96 -3.10 14.54
C LEU A 258 6.47 -2.90 14.63
N VAL A 259 7.25 -3.39 13.65
CA VAL A 259 8.68 -3.07 13.53
C VAL A 259 8.86 -1.58 13.28
N MET A 260 8.01 -0.98 12.44
CA MET A 260 8.08 0.44 12.09
C MET A 260 7.87 1.39 13.28
N ILE A 261 7.22 0.94 14.38
CA ILE A 261 7.11 1.72 15.62
C ILE A 261 8.49 2.05 16.23
N ALA A 262 9.48 1.16 16.05
CA ALA A 262 10.82 1.35 16.59
C ALA A 262 11.70 2.26 15.71
N VAL A 263 11.44 2.34 14.40
CA VAL A 263 12.30 3.04 13.44
C VAL A 263 12.51 4.53 13.77
N PRO A 264 11.48 5.32 14.15
CA PRO A 264 11.65 6.74 14.48
C PRO A 264 12.74 7.05 15.51
N PHE A 265 12.92 6.16 16.49
CA PHE A 265 13.91 6.34 17.57
C PHE A 265 15.35 6.27 17.07
N TYR A 266 15.60 5.61 15.94
CA TYR A 266 16.92 5.41 15.37
C TYR A 266 17.15 6.19 14.08
N THR A 267 16.10 6.79 13.51
CA THR A 267 16.22 7.62 12.31
C THR A 267 16.88 8.95 12.64
N LEU A 268 17.97 9.26 11.95
CA LEU A 268 18.66 10.55 11.96
C LEU A 268 19.04 10.90 10.53
N ASP A 269 19.16 12.19 10.24
CA ASP A 269 19.74 12.67 9.00
C ASP A 269 21.23 12.35 8.95
N TYR A 270 21.71 12.01 7.76
CA TYR A 270 23.08 11.57 7.52
C TYR A 270 24.12 12.56 8.06
N VAL A 271 23.86 13.86 7.92
CA VAL A 271 24.74 14.95 8.40
C VAL A 271 24.96 14.93 9.91
N ASN A 272 24.02 14.39 10.66
CA ASN A 272 24.07 14.30 12.12
C ASN A 272 24.74 13.00 12.60
N LEU A 273 25.08 12.08 11.70
CA LEU A 273 25.82 10.85 12.01
C LEU A 273 27.35 11.01 11.94
N ILE A 274 27.83 12.09 11.33
CA ILE A 274 29.27 12.35 11.07
C ILE A 274 29.87 13.39 12.04
N GLN A 275 29.03 14.05 12.85
CA GLN A 275 29.46 14.94 13.93
C GLN A 275 29.75 14.14 15.21
#